data_AF-A0A5Q2N6J6-F1
#
_entry.id   AF-A0A5Q2N6J6-F1
#
_cell.length_a   1.000
_cell.length_b   1.000
_cell.length_c   1.000
_cell.angle_alpha   90.00
_cell.angle_beta   90.00
_cell.angle_gamma   90.00
#
_symmetry.space_group_name_H-M   'P 1'
#
loop_
_entity.id
_entity.type
_entity.pdbx_description
1 polymer ?
#
loop_
_entity_poly.entity_id
_entity_poly.type
_entity_poly.pdbx_seq_one_letter_code
_entity_poly.pdbx_strand_id
1 'polypeptide(L)'
;MDKYIVLKGKNPIERRKEWRPFKAKGYRIMDEDGSRVWQEQEGIRRKVLAAFQGHDIDLFLFGSRAAGESRANSDYDIGYYSDNPIAPNLIVTLKEELEELPIPAKVELVDFQKVTQKFIEIAIHKNKVIVWKQKEKNSLFT
;
A
#
# COMPACT_ATOMS: atom_id res chain seq x y z
N MET A 1 -7.36 -19.48 -17.04
CA MET A 1 -8.25 -19.14 -15.91
C MET A 1 -7.42 -18.47 -14.84
N ASP A 2 -7.78 -17.25 -14.45
CA ASP A 2 -7.18 -16.62 -13.27
C ASP A 2 -7.51 -17.47 -12.04
N LYS A 3 -6.48 -17.83 -11.27
CA LYS A 3 -6.63 -18.61 -10.05
C LYS A 3 -6.93 -17.66 -8.89
N TYR A 4 -8.06 -17.86 -8.21
CA TYR A 4 -8.45 -17.05 -7.07
C TYR A 4 -8.98 -17.90 -5.92
N ILE A 5 -8.94 -17.33 -4.71
CA ILE A 5 -9.54 -17.89 -3.50
C ILE A 5 -10.45 -16.86 -2.83
N VAL A 6 -11.46 -17.34 -2.11
CA VAL A 6 -12.24 -16.54 -1.16
C VAL A 6 -11.74 -16.92 0.22
N LEU A 7 -11.25 -15.94 0.98
CA LEU A 7 -10.75 -16.17 2.33
C LEU A 7 -11.93 -16.33 3.30
N LYS A 8 -11.86 -17.31 4.19
CA LYS A 8 -12.90 -17.61 5.19
C LYS A 8 -12.45 -17.32 6.63
N GLY A 9 -11.17 -17.01 6.84
CA GLY A 9 -10.63 -16.65 8.15
C GLY A 9 -11.36 -15.47 8.81
N LYS A 10 -11.61 -15.57 10.11
CA LYS A 10 -12.39 -14.57 10.88
C LYS A 10 -11.59 -13.35 11.29
N ASN A 11 -10.27 -13.46 11.25
CA ASN A 11 -9.32 -12.40 11.63
C ASN A 11 -8.13 -12.38 10.65
N PRO A 12 -7.28 -11.33 10.66
CA PRO A 12 -6.18 -11.20 9.72
C PRO A 12 -5.18 -12.35 9.80
N ILE A 13 -4.93 -12.88 11.00
CA ILE A 13 -3.97 -13.97 11.21
C ILE A 13 -4.43 -15.24 10.51
N GLU A 14 -5.70 -15.60 10.67
CA GLU A 14 -6.32 -16.74 9.98
C GLU A 14 -6.32 -16.53 8.46
N ARG A 15 -6.74 -15.36 7.98
CA ARG A 15 -6.78 -15.06 6.55
C ARG A 15 -5.38 -15.09 5.91
N ARG A 16 -4.35 -14.58 6.61
CA ARG A 16 -2.94 -14.66 6.16
C ARG A 16 -2.45 -16.10 6.07
N LYS A 17 -2.76 -16.93 7.08
CA LYS A 17 -2.43 -18.37 7.09
C LYS A 17 -3.10 -19.10 5.94
N GLU A 18 -4.36 -18.78 5.67
CA GLU A 18 -5.15 -19.36 4.58
C GLU A 18 -4.58 -18.99 3.22
N TRP A 19 -4.21 -17.73 2.98
CA TRP A 19 -3.71 -17.30 1.67
C TRP A 19 -2.30 -17.80 1.35
N ARG A 20 -1.41 -17.86 2.35
CA ARG A 20 0.02 -18.15 2.18
C ARG A 20 0.34 -19.35 1.25
N PRO A 21 -0.29 -20.53 1.36
CA PRO A 21 -0.01 -21.67 0.46
C PRO A 21 -0.49 -21.46 -0.98
N PHE A 22 -1.50 -20.62 -1.19
CA PHE A 22 -2.05 -20.32 -2.51
C PHE A 22 -1.30 -19.18 -3.20
N LYS A 23 -0.80 -18.20 -2.44
CA LYS A 23 0.03 -17.11 -2.93
C LYS A 23 1.25 -17.65 -3.72
N ALA A 24 1.96 -18.62 -3.14
CA ALA A 24 3.12 -19.26 -3.80
C ALA A 24 2.76 -19.95 -5.13
N LYS A 25 1.48 -20.28 -5.34
CA LYS A 25 0.94 -20.91 -6.56
C LYS A 25 0.32 -19.88 -7.53
N GLY A 26 0.46 -18.58 -7.25
CA GLY A 26 -0.05 -17.49 -8.07
C GLY A 26 -1.54 -17.18 -7.90
N TYR A 27 -2.17 -17.63 -6.81
CA TYR A 27 -3.58 -17.32 -6.55
C TYR A 27 -3.75 -15.90 -6.01
N ARG A 28 -4.78 -15.24 -6.53
CA ARG A 28 -5.24 -13.92 -6.09
C ARG A 28 -6.42 -14.05 -5.12
N ILE A 29 -6.80 -12.95 -4.46
CA ILE A 29 -7.93 -12.92 -3.53
C ILE A 29 -9.15 -12.37 -4.25
N MET A 30 -10.29 -13.04 -4.11
CA MET A 30 -11.59 -12.53 -4.54
C MET A 30 -12.18 -11.63 -3.44
N ASP A 31 -12.73 -10.47 -3.82
CA ASP A 31 -13.49 -9.60 -2.93
C ASP A 31 -14.70 -10.35 -2.35
N GLU A 32 -15.14 -9.95 -1.15
CA GLU A 32 -16.24 -10.62 -0.44
C GLU A 32 -17.56 -10.59 -1.23
N ASP A 33 -17.76 -9.56 -2.04
CA ASP A 33 -18.92 -9.41 -2.92
C ASP A 33 -18.80 -10.20 -4.24
N GLY A 34 -17.67 -10.87 -4.48
CA GLY A 34 -17.40 -11.64 -5.69
C GLY A 34 -17.17 -10.78 -6.94
N SER A 35 -17.06 -9.45 -6.81
CA SER A 35 -17.01 -8.55 -7.96
C SER A 35 -15.63 -8.45 -8.60
N ARG A 36 -14.55 -8.70 -7.83
CA ARG A 36 -13.17 -8.41 -8.24
C ARG A 36 -12.16 -9.36 -7.62
N VAL A 37 -11.05 -9.53 -8.33
CA VAL A 37 -9.89 -10.29 -7.88
C VAL A 37 -8.69 -9.36 -7.73
N TRP A 38 -8.01 -9.38 -6.58
CA TRP A 38 -6.90 -8.49 -6.27
C TRP A 38 -5.66 -9.23 -5.73
N GLN A 39 -4.53 -8.52 -5.77
CA GLN A 39 -3.24 -8.91 -5.19
C GLN A 39 -2.82 -7.89 -4.13
N GLU A 40 -1.82 -8.24 -3.32
CA GLU A 40 -1.34 -7.46 -2.17
C GLU A 40 -1.30 -5.95 -2.42
N GLN A 41 -0.54 -5.51 -3.43
CA GLN A 41 -0.36 -4.10 -3.75
C GLN A 41 -1.68 -3.40 -4.07
N GLU A 42 -2.61 -4.05 -4.79
CA GLU A 42 -3.88 -3.42 -5.15
C GLU A 42 -4.82 -3.31 -3.94
N GLY A 43 -4.82 -4.30 -3.04
CA GLY A 43 -5.55 -4.22 -1.77
C GLY A 43 -5.08 -3.03 -0.92
N ILE A 44 -3.75 -2.87 -0.79
CA ILE A 44 -3.13 -1.73 -0.08
C ILE A 44 -3.49 -0.42 -0.77
N ARG A 45 -3.26 -0.33 -2.09
CA ARG A 45 -3.50 0.87 -2.87
C ARG A 45 -4.94 1.36 -2.73
N ARG A 46 -5.93 0.46 -2.80
CA ARG A 46 -7.35 0.81 -2.64
C ARG A 46 -7.64 1.40 -1.25
N LYS A 47 -7.14 0.76 -0.19
CA LYS A 47 -7.31 1.25 1.19
C LYS A 47 -6.69 2.63 1.39
N VAL A 48 -5.46 2.81 0.91
CA VAL A 48 -4.76 4.10 0.98
C VAL A 48 -5.50 5.17 0.18
N LEU A 49 -5.87 4.90 -1.08
CA LEU A 49 -6.59 5.88 -1.91
C LEU A 49 -7.95 6.27 -1.31
N ALA A 50 -8.68 5.31 -0.74
CA ALA A 50 -9.97 5.56 -0.10
C ALA A 50 -9.81 6.46 1.14
N ALA A 51 -8.84 6.17 2.02
CA ALA A 51 -8.57 6.97 3.20
C ALA A 51 -8.21 8.43 2.88
N PHE A 52 -7.56 8.67 1.73
CA PHE A 52 -7.11 9.99 1.29
C PHE A 52 -7.96 10.62 0.17
N GLN A 53 -9.17 10.10 -0.09
CA GLN A 53 -9.98 10.52 -1.24
C GLN A 53 -10.25 12.03 -1.28
N GLY A 54 -10.49 12.65 -0.12
CA GLY A 54 -10.77 14.09 0.02
C GLY A 54 -9.55 15.01 0.18
N HIS A 55 -8.33 14.49 0.04
CA HIS A 55 -7.10 15.26 0.23
C HIS A 55 -6.39 15.53 -1.10
N ASP A 56 -5.84 16.74 -1.30
CA ASP A 56 -4.87 16.99 -2.37
C ASP A 56 -3.48 16.55 -1.89
N ILE A 57 -3.02 15.40 -2.37
CA ILE A 57 -1.89 14.66 -1.78
C ILE A 57 -1.22 13.77 -2.82
N ASP A 58 0.11 13.72 -2.79
CA ASP A 58 0.87 12.69 -3.51
C ASP A 58 0.81 11.39 -2.71
N LEU A 59 0.45 10.30 -3.38
CA LEU A 59 0.45 8.94 -2.81
C LEU A 59 1.22 8.03 -3.73
N PHE A 60 2.16 7.27 -3.19
CA PHE A 60 3.05 6.46 -4.01
C PHE A 60 3.66 5.29 -3.24
N LEU A 61 3.94 4.21 -3.96
CA LEU A 61 4.78 3.11 -3.49
C LEU A 61 6.23 3.41 -3.87
N PHE A 62 7.13 3.33 -2.90
CA PHE A 62 8.57 3.46 -3.11
C PHE A 62 9.32 2.24 -2.52
N GLY A 63 10.64 2.32 -2.49
CA GLY A 63 11.48 1.27 -1.91
C GLY A 63 11.54 -0.01 -2.75
N SER A 64 11.90 -1.11 -2.10
CA SER A 64 12.27 -2.37 -2.80
C SER A 64 11.15 -2.94 -3.67
N ARG A 65 9.88 -2.76 -3.27
CA ARG A 65 8.70 -3.21 -4.03
C ARG A 65 8.52 -2.43 -5.33
N ALA A 66 8.69 -1.11 -5.29
CA ALA A 66 8.64 -0.27 -6.49
C ALA A 66 9.83 -0.52 -7.43
N ALA A 67 11.02 -0.80 -6.87
CA ALA A 67 12.23 -1.09 -7.63
C ALA A 67 12.21 -2.47 -8.34
N GLY A 68 11.37 -3.40 -7.87
CA GLY A 68 11.36 -4.80 -8.33
C GLY A 68 12.43 -5.67 -7.68
N GLU A 69 13.07 -5.17 -6.63
CA GLU A 69 14.16 -5.84 -5.89
C GLU A 69 13.67 -6.52 -4.59
N SER A 70 12.35 -6.53 -4.37
CA SER A 70 11.73 -7.05 -3.15
C SER A 70 11.83 -8.57 -3.02
N ARG A 71 12.05 -9.04 -1.79
CA ARG A 71 11.86 -10.44 -1.39
C ARG A 71 10.40 -10.68 -1.02
N ALA A 72 10.00 -11.94 -0.86
CA ALA A 72 8.62 -12.32 -0.55
C ALA A 72 8.04 -11.63 0.70
N ASN A 73 8.89 -11.36 1.70
CA ASN A 73 8.56 -10.73 2.97
C ASN A 73 8.97 -9.25 3.05
N SER A 74 9.44 -8.63 1.97
CA SER A 74 9.75 -7.20 1.97
C SER A 74 8.51 -6.37 2.24
N ASP A 75 8.66 -5.31 3.00
CA ASP A 75 7.58 -4.39 3.34
C ASP A 75 7.10 -3.60 2.11
N TYR A 76 5.89 -3.06 2.20
CA TYR A 76 5.34 -2.09 1.25
C TYR A 76 5.51 -0.68 1.83
N ASP A 77 6.50 0.05 1.31
CA ASP A 77 6.78 1.42 1.73
C ASP A 77 5.90 2.41 0.96
N ILE A 78 4.91 3.00 1.64
CA ILE A 78 3.95 3.92 1.04
C ILE A 78 4.26 5.34 1.51
N GLY A 79 4.65 6.18 0.57
CA GLY A 79 4.87 7.59 0.81
C GLY A 79 3.58 8.37 0.63
N TYR A 80 3.37 9.35 1.52
CA TYR A 80 2.35 10.38 1.34
C TYR A 80 2.95 11.76 1.55
N TYR A 81 2.58 12.72 0.70
CA TYR A 81 3.05 14.10 0.80
C TYR A 81 1.94 15.11 0.52
N SER A 82 1.65 15.94 1.51
CA SER A 82 0.62 16.99 1.48
C SER A 82 1.21 18.27 2.04
N ASP A 83 0.80 19.41 1.48
CA ASP A 83 1.14 20.72 2.04
C ASP A 83 0.32 20.97 3.32
N ASN A 84 -0.90 20.43 3.37
CA ASN A 84 -1.79 20.50 4.53
C ASN A 84 -1.50 19.36 5.52
N PRO A 85 -1.49 19.63 6.83
CA PRO A 85 -1.35 18.59 7.84
C PRO A 85 -2.45 17.52 7.72
N ILE A 86 -2.04 16.25 7.82
CA ILE A 86 -2.98 15.13 7.91
C ILE A 86 -3.32 14.87 9.37
N ALA A 87 -4.61 14.71 9.66
CA ALA A 87 -5.08 14.41 11.00
C ALA A 87 -4.46 13.08 11.51
N PRO A 88 -3.84 13.04 12.71
CA PRO A 88 -3.23 11.82 13.23
C PRO A 88 -4.19 10.63 13.31
N ASN A 89 -5.46 10.88 13.64
CA ASN A 89 -6.48 9.84 13.71
C ASN A 89 -6.70 9.14 12.37
N LEU A 90 -6.62 9.87 11.24
CA LEU A 90 -6.73 9.26 9.90
C LEU A 90 -5.59 8.26 9.68
N ILE A 91 -4.36 8.62 10.05
CA ILE A 91 -3.20 7.75 9.91
C ILE A 91 -3.30 6.53 10.82
N VAL A 92 -3.78 6.69 12.06
CA VAL A 92 -3.99 5.57 12.99
C VAL A 92 -5.03 4.60 12.44
N THR A 93 -6.21 5.10 12.05
CA THR A 93 -7.26 4.25 11.47
C THR A 93 -6.81 3.56 10.19
N LEU A 94 -6.08 4.26 9.30
CA LEU A 94 -5.55 3.63 8.09
C LEU A 94 -4.55 2.51 8.41
N LYS A 95 -3.71 2.67 9.44
CA LYS A 95 -2.79 1.60 9.88
C LYS A 95 -3.57 0.38 10.37
N GLU A 96 -4.59 0.57 11.21
CA GLU A 96 -5.45 -0.51 11.68
C GLU A 96 -6.14 -1.24 10.51
N GLU A 97 -6.69 -0.49 9.55
CA GLU A 97 -7.31 -1.08 8.35
C GLU A 97 -6.32 -1.86 7.47
N LEU A 98 -5.07 -1.40 7.37
CA LEU A 98 -4.01 -2.09 6.63
C LEU A 98 -3.54 -3.35 7.36
N GLU A 99 -3.49 -3.34 8.69
CA GLU A 99 -3.21 -4.53 9.50
C GLU A 99 -4.33 -5.56 9.37
N GLU A 100 -5.57 -5.12 9.17
CA GLU A 100 -6.70 -6.02 8.93
C GLU A 100 -6.65 -6.72 7.56
N LEU A 101 -5.81 -6.25 6.64
CA LEU A 101 -5.64 -6.93 5.36
C LEU A 101 -5.00 -8.31 5.55
N PRO A 102 -5.39 -9.30 4.74
CA PRO A 102 -4.82 -10.64 4.76
C PRO A 102 -3.40 -10.68 4.16
N ILE A 103 -2.66 -9.58 4.17
CA ILE A 103 -1.34 -9.44 3.54
C ILE A 103 -0.26 -9.84 4.54
N PRO A 104 0.64 -10.78 4.20
CA PRO A 104 1.71 -11.21 5.12
C PRO A 104 2.81 -10.17 5.34
N ALA A 105 3.07 -9.31 4.36
CA ALA A 105 4.08 -8.26 4.43
C ALA A 105 3.56 -7.04 5.23
N LYS A 106 4.47 -6.32 5.89
CA LYS A 106 4.14 -5.07 6.57
C LYS A 106 3.85 -3.97 5.55
N VAL A 107 3.06 -2.97 5.95
CA VAL A 107 2.79 -1.77 5.16
C VAL A 107 3.21 -0.56 5.98
N GLU A 108 4.24 0.15 5.50
CA GLU A 108 4.81 1.30 6.19
C GLU A 108 4.36 2.60 5.55
N LEU A 109 3.62 3.40 6.32
CA LEU A 109 3.22 4.74 5.92
C LEU A 109 4.30 5.75 6.31
N VAL A 110 4.81 6.50 5.34
CA VAL A 110 5.87 7.50 5.54
C VAL A 110 5.37 8.88 5.15
N ASP A 111 5.49 9.82 6.10
CA ASP A 111 5.14 11.23 5.95
C ASP A 111 6.27 12.00 5.27
N PHE A 112 6.17 12.22 3.97
CA PHE A 112 7.21 12.91 3.20
C PHE A 112 7.27 14.42 3.49
N GLN A 113 6.33 14.97 4.26
CA GLN A 113 6.44 16.35 4.76
C GLN A 113 7.50 16.45 5.87
N LYS A 114 7.82 15.33 6.55
CA LYS A 114 8.70 15.29 7.73
C LYS A 114 10.06 14.65 7.48
N VAL A 115 10.27 14.05 6.31
CA VAL A 115 11.56 13.45 5.95
C VAL A 115 12.55 14.51 5.48
N THR A 116 13.84 14.18 5.52
CA THR A 116 14.89 15.09 5.03
C THR A 116 14.91 15.17 3.51
N GLN A 117 15.38 16.29 2.96
CA GLN A 117 15.55 16.44 1.50
C GLN A 117 16.42 15.33 0.88
N LYS A 118 17.47 14.89 1.59
CA LYS A 118 18.32 13.77 1.17
C LYS A 118 17.53 12.46 1.06
N PHE A 119 16.59 12.23 1.99
CA PHE A 119 15.72 11.06 1.93
C PHE A 119 14.80 11.13 0.70
N ILE A 120 14.19 12.28 0.41
CA ILE A 120 13.38 12.50 -0.80
C ILE A 120 14.19 12.20 -2.06
N GLU A 121 15.40 12.75 -2.17
CA GLU A 121 16.28 12.52 -3.33
C GLU A 121 16.58 11.04 -3.55
N ILE A 122 16.88 10.30 -2.48
CA ILE A 122 17.18 8.87 -2.57
C ILE A 122 15.90 8.07 -2.87
N ALA A 123 14.83 8.30 -2.12
CA ALA A 123 13.60 7.50 -2.19
C ALA A 123 12.81 7.72 -3.48
N ILE A 124 12.85 8.95 -4.02
CA ILE A 124 12.03 9.35 -5.16
C ILE A 124 12.86 9.57 -6.43
N HIS A 125 13.93 10.36 -6.38
CA HIS A 125 14.65 10.77 -7.60
C HIS A 125 15.67 9.74 -8.09
N LYS A 126 16.28 8.97 -7.18
CA LYS A 126 17.30 7.96 -7.52
C LYS A 126 16.74 6.55 -7.68
N ASN A 127 15.51 6.32 -7.26
CA ASN A 127 14.88 5.00 -7.28
C ASN A 127 13.57 5.02 -8.06
N LYS A 128 13.09 3.84 -8.46
CA LYS A 128 11.77 3.71 -9.07
C LYS A 128 10.69 3.96 -8.03
N VAL A 129 9.66 4.68 -8.44
CA VAL A 129 8.46 4.96 -7.67
C VAL A 129 7.24 4.62 -8.52
N ILE A 130 6.19 4.08 -7.89
CA ILE A 130 4.88 3.89 -8.53
C ILE A 130 3.92 4.92 -7.93
N VAL A 131 3.62 5.96 -8.70
CA VAL A 131 2.68 7.02 -8.30
C VAL A 131 1.24 6.49 -8.40
N TRP A 132 0.48 6.64 -7.31
CA TRP A 132 -0.92 6.22 -7.23
C TRP A 132 -1.90 7.40 -7.29
N LYS A 133 -1.48 8.55 -6.76
CA LYS A 133 -2.17 9.83 -6.83
C LYS A 133 -1.11 10.92 -6.86
N GLN A 134 -1.32 11.91 -7.70
CA GLN A 134 -0.47 13.09 -7.78
C GLN A 134 -1.29 14.30 -7.34
N LYS A 135 -0.73 15.16 -6.49
CA LYS A 135 -1.37 16.42 -6.10
C LYS A 135 -1.26 17.47 -7.19
N GLU A 136 -2.17 18.43 -7.19
CA GLU A 136 -2.26 19.43 -8.26
C GLU A 136 -1.11 20.43 -8.28
N LYS A 137 -0.60 20.82 -7.10
CA LYS A 137 0.45 21.83 -6.95
C LYS A 137 1.55 21.36 -6.01
N ASN A 138 2.77 21.82 -6.28
CA ASN A 138 3.97 21.50 -5.50
C ASN A 138 4.24 19.99 -5.37
N SER A 139 3.81 19.18 -6.35
CA SER A 139 3.97 17.72 -6.29
C SER A 139 5.45 17.36 -6.23
N LEU A 140 5.79 16.27 -5.55
CA LEU A 140 7.14 15.69 -5.59
C LEU A 140 7.49 15.12 -6.97
N PHE A 141 6.54 15.08 -7.90
CA PHE A 141 6.67 14.50 -9.23
C PHE A 141 6.42 15.50 -10.37
N THR A 142 6.37 16.81 -10.07
CA THR A 142 6.32 17.93 -11.04
C THR A 142 7.55 18.80 -10.90
#